data_AF-A0A8T1SSJ4-F1
#
_entry.id   AF-A0A8T1SSJ4-F1
#
_cell.length_a   1.000
_cell.length_b   1.000
_cell.length_c   1.000
_cell.angle_alpha   90.00
_cell.angle_beta   90.00
_cell.angle_gamma   90.00
#
_symmetry.space_group_name_H-M   'P 1'
#
loop_
_entity.id
_entity.type
_entity.pdbx_description
1 polymer ?
#
loop_
_entity_poly.entity_id
_entity_poly.type
_entity_poly.pdbx_seq_one_letter_code
_entity_poly.pdbx_strand_id
1 'polypeptide(L)'
;DGMAAALELEKLRMAGAGMALAVLTSGGDAQGMNAAVRAVTRMGIYVGAKVFLIYEGYEGLVEGGENIKRANWLSVSNIIQLGGTIIGSARCKAFTTREGRLLAAHNLVQHGITNLCVIGGDGSLTGANIFRTEWGGLLEELVNDGKITKEVAKKYCHLNIVGLVGSIDNDFCGTDMTIGTDSALHRIMEVIDAITTTAQSHQRTFVLEVMGRHCGYLALVSALASGADWLFIPEAPPEDGWEDFMCERLGETRSRGSRLNIIIIAEGAIDRNGKPISSSYVKDLVVQRLGFDTRVTVLGHVQRGGTPSAFDRVLSSKMGMEAVMALLEATPDTPACVVSLSGNQSVRLPLMECVQVTKDVQKAMDEKRFEEAIQLRGRSFENNWNIYKLLAHQKTAREKQTNFSLAILNVGAPAAGMNAAVRSAVRIGISQGHTVYVVNDGFEGLSKGQIRKVSWHDVAGWLGRGGSMLGTKRTLPKTCLEKIVENVRKFNIHGLLVVGGFEAYEGVLQLVEARGQYEELCIIMCVIPATISNNVPGTDFSLGCDTAVNAAMESCDRIKQSASGTKRRVFIVETMGVTAATCRQ
;
A
#
# COMPACT_ATOMS: atom_id res chain seq x y z
N ASP A 1 30.63 -6.89 -20.21
CA ASP A 1 29.35 -6.99 -19.47
C ASP A 1 28.13 -7.33 -20.34
N GLY A 2 27.88 -6.66 -21.47
CA GLY A 2 26.69 -6.95 -22.31
C GLY A 2 26.58 -8.37 -22.90
N MET A 3 27.71 -9.02 -23.21
CA MET A 3 27.72 -10.37 -23.80
C MET A 3 27.43 -11.47 -22.76
N ALA A 4 27.83 -11.27 -21.50
CA ALA A 4 27.53 -12.18 -20.39
C ALA A 4 26.04 -12.10 -20.00
N ALA A 5 25.49 -10.88 -19.94
CA ALA A 5 24.07 -10.66 -19.69
C ALA A 5 23.19 -11.26 -20.80
N ALA A 6 23.59 -11.15 -22.07
CA ALA A 6 22.88 -11.76 -23.19
C ALA A 6 22.85 -13.29 -23.11
N LEU A 7 23.97 -13.91 -22.69
CA LEU A 7 24.10 -15.35 -22.54
C LEU A 7 23.28 -15.89 -21.35
N GLU A 8 23.18 -15.13 -20.25
CA GLU A 8 22.28 -15.46 -19.12
C GLU A 8 20.80 -15.34 -19.49
N LEU A 9 20.41 -14.29 -20.23
CA LEU A 9 19.05 -14.14 -20.75
C LEU A 9 18.65 -15.30 -21.66
N GLU A 10 19.58 -15.80 -22.47
CA GLU A 10 19.34 -16.93 -23.37
C GLU A 10 19.22 -18.27 -22.62
N LYS A 11 20.01 -18.48 -21.56
CA LYS A 11 19.83 -19.63 -20.64
C LYS A 11 18.48 -19.58 -19.95
N LEU A 12 18.07 -18.40 -19.48
CA LEU A 12 16.81 -18.22 -18.77
C LEU A 12 15.59 -18.47 -19.68
N ARG A 13 15.69 -18.18 -20.98
CA ARG A 13 14.65 -18.46 -21.98
C ARG A 13 14.30 -19.93 -22.18
N MET A 14 15.19 -20.84 -21.79
CA MET A 14 15.00 -22.28 -21.92
C MET A 14 14.84 -23.00 -20.58
N ALA A 15 14.92 -22.27 -19.46
CA ALA A 15 14.91 -22.85 -18.12
C ALA A 15 13.61 -23.59 -17.78
N GLY A 16 12.47 -23.16 -18.34
CA GLY A 16 11.16 -23.78 -18.16
C GLY A 16 10.75 -24.73 -19.28
N ALA A 17 11.64 -25.07 -20.22
CA ALA A 17 11.30 -25.92 -21.35
C ALA A 17 10.81 -27.31 -20.88
N GLY A 18 9.61 -27.68 -21.32
CA GLY A 18 8.96 -28.93 -20.93
C GLY A 18 8.11 -28.86 -19.65
N MET A 19 8.16 -27.74 -18.92
CA MET A 19 7.30 -27.50 -17.77
C MET A 19 5.92 -26.99 -18.19
N ALA A 20 4.90 -27.34 -17.39
CA ALA A 20 3.57 -26.76 -17.48
C ALA A 20 3.23 -26.04 -16.16
N LEU A 21 2.82 -24.79 -16.31
CA LEU A 21 2.47 -23.83 -15.28
C LEU A 21 0.98 -23.50 -15.39
N ALA A 22 0.28 -23.41 -14.29
CA ALA A 22 -1.07 -22.86 -14.26
C ALA A 22 -1.18 -21.70 -13.28
N VAL A 23 -2.01 -20.74 -13.63
CA VAL A 23 -2.35 -19.60 -12.76
C VAL A 23 -3.86 -19.54 -12.58
N LEU A 24 -4.29 -19.33 -11.33
CA LEU A 24 -5.68 -19.13 -10.97
C LEU A 24 -5.82 -17.96 -10.00
N THR A 25 -6.95 -17.27 -10.07
CA THR A 25 -7.34 -16.26 -9.08
C THR A 25 -8.50 -16.79 -8.25
N SER A 26 -8.38 -16.75 -6.92
CA SER A 26 -9.42 -17.26 -6.03
C SER A 26 -9.62 -16.38 -4.80
N GLY A 27 -10.86 -16.31 -4.30
CA GLY A 27 -11.25 -15.47 -3.17
C GLY A 27 -11.89 -14.16 -3.61
N GLY A 28 -11.91 -13.18 -2.71
CA GLY A 28 -12.36 -11.83 -3.09
C GLY A 28 -11.34 -11.19 -4.04
N ASP A 29 -11.82 -10.58 -5.11
CA ASP A 29 -10.97 -9.93 -6.09
C ASP A 29 -10.29 -8.68 -5.51
N ALA A 30 -9.14 -8.35 -6.09
CA ALA A 30 -8.34 -7.18 -5.72
C ALA A 30 -7.72 -6.56 -6.97
N GLN A 31 -7.63 -5.24 -7.02
CA GLN A 31 -7.07 -4.52 -8.14
C GLN A 31 -5.58 -4.86 -8.26
N GLY A 32 -5.14 -5.33 -9.43
CA GLY A 32 -3.76 -5.77 -9.66
C GLY A 32 -3.63 -7.27 -9.92
N MET A 33 -4.65 -8.08 -9.60
CA MET A 33 -4.67 -9.51 -9.95
C MET A 33 -4.43 -9.75 -11.45
N ASN A 34 -5.02 -8.93 -12.32
CA ASN A 34 -4.74 -8.98 -13.77
C ASN A 34 -3.28 -8.69 -14.13
N ALA A 35 -2.61 -7.79 -13.41
CA ALA A 35 -1.20 -7.50 -13.62
C ALA A 35 -0.32 -8.69 -13.18
N ALA A 36 -0.69 -9.37 -12.09
CA ALA A 36 -0.03 -10.59 -11.64
C ALA A 36 -0.23 -11.75 -12.62
N VAL A 37 -1.47 -12.04 -13.05
CA VAL A 37 -1.77 -13.06 -14.08
C VAL A 37 -0.98 -12.79 -15.36
N ARG A 38 -0.92 -11.52 -15.80
CA ARG A 38 -0.14 -11.10 -16.96
C ARG A 38 1.36 -11.39 -16.78
N ALA A 39 1.92 -11.06 -15.62
CA ALA A 39 3.34 -11.25 -15.35
C ALA A 39 3.71 -12.73 -15.29
N VAL A 40 2.94 -13.55 -14.57
CA VAL A 40 3.12 -15.01 -14.52
C VAL A 40 3.04 -15.61 -15.92
N THR A 41 2.04 -15.20 -16.71
CA THR A 41 1.86 -15.73 -18.07
C THR A 41 3.00 -15.34 -19.00
N ARG A 42 3.39 -14.06 -19.02
CA ARG A 42 4.46 -13.60 -19.91
C ARG A 42 5.81 -14.14 -19.49
N MET A 43 6.09 -14.20 -18.19
CA MET A 43 7.35 -14.75 -17.69
C MET A 43 7.41 -16.26 -17.94
N GLY A 44 6.34 -17.01 -17.68
CA GLY A 44 6.26 -18.44 -17.98
C GLY A 44 6.49 -18.76 -19.46
N ILE A 45 5.88 -17.99 -20.38
CA ILE A 45 6.13 -18.12 -21.83
C ILE A 45 7.58 -17.73 -22.17
N TYR A 46 8.10 -16.67 -21.54
CA TYR A 46 9.46 -16.18 -21.78
C TYR A 46 10.53 -17.23 -21.44
N VAL A 47 10.35 -17.98 -20.35
CA VAL A 47 11.25 -19.07 -19.92
C VAL A 47 11.00 -20.40 -20.66
N GLY A 48 10.10 -20.42 -21.64
CA GLY A 48 9.80 -21.59 -22.46
C GLY A 48 8.79 -22.58 -21.87
N ALA A 49 8.13 -22.24 -20.75
CA ALA A 49 7.11 -23.08 -20.14
C ALA A 49 5.75 -22.95 -20.86
N LYS A 50 4.92 -24.00 -20.78
CA LYS A 50 3.52 -23.95 -21.20
C LYS A 50 2.70 -23.36 -20.05
N VAL A 51 2.02 -22.24 -20.29
CA VAL A 51 1.16 -21.61 -19.27
C VAL A 51 -0.32 -21.89 -19.55
N PHE A 52 -1.08 -22.18 -18.49
CA PHE A 52 -2.52 -22.38 -18.49
C PHE A 52 -3.20 -21.36 -17.57
N LEU A 53 -4.31 -20.81 -18.03
CA LEU A 53 -5.22 -19.99 -17.23
C LEU A 53 -6.34 -20.89 -16.72
N ILE A 54 -6.56 -20.90 -15.42
CA ILE A 54 -7.68 -21.59 -14.79
C ILE A 54 -8.74 -20.54 -14.47
N TYR A 55 -9.90 -20.68 -15.09
CA TYR A 55 -11.03 -19.78 -14.90
C TYR A 55 -11.81 -20.10 -13.62
N GLU A 56 -12.47 -19.09 -13.05
CA GLU A 56 -13.32 -19.21 -11.85
C GLU A 56 -12.61 -19.82 -10.62
N GLY A 57 -11.30 -19.64 -10.53
CA GLY A 57 -10.49 -20.08 -9.40
C GLY A 57 -10.52 -21.59 -9.19
N TYR A 58 -10.77 -22.02 -7.94
CA TYR A 58 -10.85 -23.45 -7.62
C TYR A 58 -12.07 -24.14 -8.23
N GLU A 59 -13.15 -23.40 -8.52
CA GLU A 59 -14.35 -24.00 -9.12
C GLU A 59 -14.02 -24.53 -10.51
N GLY A 60 -13.45 -23.68 -11.38
CA GLY A 60 -13.04 -24.13 -12.71
C GLY A 60 -11.89 -25.13 -12.70
N LEU A 61 -11.07 -25.16 -11.64
CA LEU A 61 -10.09 -26.23 -11.44
C LEU A 61 -10.76 -27.59 -11.22
N VAL A 62 -11.83 -27.65 -10.41
CA VAL A 62 -12.60 -28.86 -10.12
C VAL A 62 -13.41 -29.29 -11.35
N GLU A 63 -14.06 -28.33 -12.03
CA GLU A 63 -14.85 -28.60 -13.24
C GLU A 63 -13.98 -29.07 -14.41
N GLY A 64 -12.76 -28.53 -14.54
CA GLY A 64 -11.84 -28.88 -15.63
C GLY A 64 -12.34 -28.45 -17.01
N GLY A 65 -11.93 -29.19 -18.04
CA GLY A 65 -12.36 -28.95 -19.43
C GLY A 65 -12.05 -27.53 -19.92
N GLU A 66 -13.10 -26.83 -20.38
CA GLU A 66 -12.99 -25.47 -20.92
C GLU A 66 -12.50 -24.43 -19.90
N ASN A 67 -12.54 -24.73 -18.60
CA ASN A 67 -12.03 -23.81 -17.58
C ASN A 67 -10.49 -23.80 -17.49
N ILE A 68 -9.79 -24.75 -18.12
CA ILE A 68 -8.32 -24.79 -18.14
C ILE A 68 -7.83 -24.51 -19.56
N LYS A 69 -7.49 -23.26 -19.85
CA LYS A 69 -7.11 -22.84 -21.21
C LYS A 69 -5.63 -22.55 -21.31
N ARG A 70 -4.98 -23.09 -22.34
CA ARG A 70 -3.59 -22.74 -22.64
C ARG A 70 -3.49 -21.27 -23.03
N ALA A 71 -2.64 -20.53 -22.32
CA ALA A 71 -2.38 -19.12 -22.56
C ALA A 71 -1.39 -18.94 -23.72
N ASN A 72 -1.54 -17.82 -24.44
CA ASN A 72 -0.51 -17.28 -25.32
C ASN A 72 -0.21 -15.83 -24.92
N TRP A 73 0.77 -15.21 -25.59
CA TRP A 73 1.20 -13.84 -25.26
C TRP A 73 0.07 -12.79 -25.39
N LEU A 74 -0.86 -13.03 -26.32
CA LEU A 74 -2.00 -12.14 -26.59
C LEU A 74 -3.13 -12.34 -25.58
N SER A 75 -3.28 -13.53 -24.99
CA SER A 75 -4.30 -13.84 -23.98
C SER A 75 -4.29 -12.90 -22.77
N VAL A 76 -3.12 -12.33 -22.45
CA VAL A 76 -2.93 -11.40 -21.32
C VAL A 76 -2.53 -9.99 -21.77
N SER A 77 -2.88 -9.63 -23.01
CA SER A 77 -2.66 -8.28 -23.52
C SER A 77 -3.82 -7.36 -23.14
N ASN A 78 -3.51 -6.09 -22.88
CA ASN A 78 -4.49 -5.07 -22.49
C ASN A 78 -5.27 -5.31 -21.18
N ILE A 79 -4.75 -6.15 -20.28
CA ILE A 79 -5.40 -6.44 -18.98
C ILE A 79 -4.76 -5.72 -17.79
N ILE A 80 -3.54 -5.17 -17.94
CA ILE A 80 -2.75 -4.62 -16.82
C ILE A 80 -3.44 -3.47 -16.08
N GLN A 81 -4.29 -2.71 -16.77
CA GLN A 81 -5.03 -1.57 -16.22
C GLN A 81 -6.45 -1.92 -15.75
N LEU A 82 -6.88 -3.17 -15.89
CA LEU A 82 -8.23 -3.58 -15.53
C LEU A 82 -8.28 -3.99 -14.05
N GLY A 83 -9.31 -3.52 -13.36
CA GLY A 83 -9.66 -4.01 -12.02
C GLY A 83 -10.14 -5.47 -12.03
N GLY A 84 -10.30 -6.03 -10.83
CA GLY A 84 -10.73 -7.42 -10.65
C GLY A 84 -9.80 -8.44 -11.32
N THR A 85 -10.40 -9.51 -11.85
CA THR A 85 -9.68 -10.59 -12.56
C THR A 85 -10.41 -11.00 -13.85
N ILE A 86 -9.69 -11.05 -14.97
CA ILE A 86 -10.22 -11.47 -16.28
C ILE A 86 -10.42 -12.98 -16.39
N ILE A 87 -9.85 -13.76 -15.47
CA ILE A 87 -10.05 -15.22 -15.40
C ILE A 87 -11.11 -15.59 -14.36
N GLY A 88 -11.79 -14.62 -13.75
CA GLY A 88 -12.84 -14.87 -12.77
C GLY A 88 -12.32 -15.38 -11.43
N SER A 89 -13.19 -15.38 -10.44
CA SER A 89 -12.89 -15.90 -9.11
C SER A 89 -14.20 -16.36 -8.47
N ALA A 90 -14.27 -17.65 -8.14
CA ALA A 90 -15.43 -18.23 -7.47
C ALA A 90 -15.04 -18.83 -6.12
N ARG A 91 -15.97 -18.76 -5.16
CA ARG A 91 -15.88 -19.54 -3.92
C ARG A 91 -16.25 -20.99 -4.26
N CYS A 92 -15.31 -21.91 -4.08
CA CYS A 92 -15.53 -23.31 -4.39
C CYS A 92 -15.77 -24.13 -3.12
N LYS A 93 -17.02 -24.59 -2.91
CA LYS A 93 -17.32 -25.53 -1.81
C LYS A 93 -16.81 -26.93 -2.11
N ALA A 94 -16.81 -27.35 -3.38
CA ALA A 94 -16.33 -28.68 -3.74
C ALA A 94 -14.85 -28.88 -3.37
N PHE A 95 -14.01 -27.84 -3.51
CA PHE A 95 -12.59 -27.93 -3.18
C PHE A 95 -12.29 -28.07 -1.67
N THR A 96 -13.27 -27.79 -0.80
CA THR A 96 -13.11 -28.06 0.64
C THR A 96 -13.24 -29.56 0.96
N THR A 97 -13.83 -30.35 0.07
CA THR A 97 -13.90 -31.81 0.20
C THR A 97 -12.75 -32.50 -0.52
N ARG A 98 -12.38 -33.69 -0.06
CA ARG A 98 -11.33 -34.51 -0.69
C ARG A 98 -11.72 -34.94 -2.10
N GLU A 99 -13.01 -35.20 -2.34
CA GLU A 99 -13.55 -35.55 -3.67
C GLU A 99 -13.34 -34.43 -4.69
N GLY A 100 -13.63 -33.17 -4.34
CA GLY A 100 -13.37 -32.05 -5.23
C GLY A 100 -11.87 -31.87 -5.50
N ARG A 101 -11.02 -32.06 -4.48
CA ARG A 101 -9.56 -32.05 -4.67
C ARG A 101 -9.07 -33.20 -5.57
N LEU A 102 -9.68 -34.38 -5.49
CA LEU A 102 -9.39 -35.52 -6.37
C LEU A 102 -9.68 -35.18 -7.84
N LEU A 103 -10.82 -34.53 -8.11
CA LEU A 103 -11.17 -34.05 -9.45
C LEU A 103 -10.19 -32.98 -9.94
N ALA A 104 -9.85 -32.00 -9.09
CA ALA A 104 -8.86 -30.97 -9.41
C ALA A 104 -7.48 -31.57 -9.74
N ALA A 105 -7.00 -32.54 -8.96
CA ALA A 105 -5.74 -33.22 -9.21
C ALA A 105 -5.75 -33.96 -10.55
N HIS A 106 -6.83 -34.67 -10.84
CA HIS A 106 -7.01 -35.34 -12.12
C HIS A 106 -6.93 -34.36 -13.30
N ASN A 107 -7.62 -33.22 -13.22
CA ASN A 107 -7.63 -32.21 -14.30
C ASN A 107 -6.25 -31.58 -14.54
N LEU A 108 -5.47 -31.33 -13.47
CA LEU A 108 -4.09 -30.85 -13.59
C LEU A 108 -3.19 -31.89 -14.28
N VAL A 109 -3.27 -33.15 -13.85
CA VAL A 109 -2.48 -34.27 -14.38
C VAL A 109 -2.80 -34.52 -15.86
N GLN A 110 -4.07 -34.42 -16.27
CA GLN A 110 -4.48 -34.54 -17.66
C GLN A 110 -3.78 -33.52 -18.58
N HIS A 111 -3.51 -32.32 -18.08
CA HIS A 111 -2.80 -31.27 -18.81
C HIS A 111 -1.27 -31.29 -18.57
N GLY A 112 -0.79 -32.22 -17.75
CA GLY A 112 0.61 -32.32 -17.34
C GLY A 112 1.09 -31.17 -16.45
N ILE A 113 0.18 -30.51 -15.75
CA ILE A 113 0.47 -29.34 -14.90
C ILE A 113 0.90 -29.83 -13.51
N THR A 114 2.11 -29.44 -13.10
CA THR A 114 2.66 -29.70 -11.75
C THR A 114 3.16 -28.44 -11.06
N ASN A 115 2.95 -27.27 -11.68
CA ASN A 115 3.38 -25.98 -11.14
C ASN A 115 2.16 -25.06 -11.10
N LEU A 116 1.77 -24.66 -9.90
CA LEU A 116 0.55 -23.90 -9.66
C LEU A 116 0.88 -22.57 -8.98
N CYS A 117 0.52 -21.47 -9.64
CA CYS A 117 0.52 -20.13 -9.07
C CYS A 117 -0.89 -19.76 -8.62
N VAL A 118 -1.09 -19.62 -7.30
CA VAL A 118 -2.39 -19.25 -6.72
C VAL A 118 -2.36 -17.78 -6.31
N ILE A 119 -3.23 -16.97 -6.90
CA ILE A 119 -3.38 -15.56 -6.57
C ILE A 119 -4.67 -15.39 -5.75
N GLY A 120 -4.55 -15.00 -4.48
CA GLY A 120 -5.72 -14.86 -3.63
C GLY A 120 -5.41 -14.43 -2.21
N GLY A 121 -6.43 -14.41 -1.35
CA GLY A 121 -6.28 -14.11 0.07
C GLY A 121 -5.91 -15.35 0.91
N ASP A 122 -5.92 -15.18 2.24
CA ASP A 122 -5.55 -16.20 3.23
C ASP A 122 -6.25 -17.56 3.01
N GLY A 123 -7.58 -17.56 2.84
CA GLY A 123 -8.35 -18.78 2.63
C GLY A 123 -7.94 -19.55 1.36
N SER A 124 -7.63 -18.83 0.27
CA SER A 124 -7.20 -19.42 -1.00
C SER A 124 -5.83 -20.09 -0.88
N LEU A 125 -4.91 -19.43 -0.16
CA LEU A 125 -3.56 -19.91 0.07
C LEU A 125 -3.54 -21.07 1.08
N THR A 126 -4.38 -21.04 2.10
CA THR A 126 -4.62 -22.18 3.00
C THR A 126 -5.09 -23.41 2.23
N GLY A 127 -6.06 -23.24 1.32
CA GLY A 127 -6.55 -24.32 0.46
C GLY A 127 -5.46 -24.89 -0.46
N ALA A 128 -4.60 -24.02 -1.01
CA ALA A 128 -3.46 -24.44 -1.83
C ALA A 128 -2.49 -25.33 -1.03
N ASN A 129 -2.20 -24.95 0.22
CA ASN A 129 -1.30 -25.72 1.06
C ASN A 129 -1.84 -27.12 1.39
N ILE A 130 -3.13 -27.21 1.74
CA ILE A 130 -3.80 -28.51 1.99
C ILE A 130 -3.71 -29.38 0.73
N PHE A 131 -3.98 -28.79 -0.43
CA PHE A 131 -3.94 -29.50 -1.70
C PHE A 131 -2.55 -30.06 -2.04
N ARG A 132 -1.47 -29.30 -1.81
CA ARG A 132 -0.10 -29.81 -1.94
C ARG A 132 0.19 -30.95 -0.98
N THR A 133 -0.23 -30.82 0.28
CA THR A 133 0.03 -31.83 1.33
C THR A 133 -0.66 -33.15 1.00
N GLU A 134 -1.89 -33.09 0.48
CA GLU A 134 -2.66 -34.28 0.10
C GLU A 134 -2.29 -34.85 -1.27
N TRP A 135 -1.46 -34.16 -2.07
CA TRP A 135 -1.19 -34.48 -3.47
C TRP A 135 -0.81 -35.95 -3.71
N GLY A 136 0.11 -36.51 -2.91
CA GLY A 136 0.54 -37.90 -3.06
C GLY A 136 -0.61 -38.89 -2.88
N GLY A 137 -1.44 -38.69 -1.84
CA GLY A 137 -2.59 -39.55 -1.57
C GLY A 137 -3.70 -39.42 -2.63
N LEU A 138 -3.88 -38.22 -3.20
CA LEU A 138 -4.83 -38.01 -4.31
C LEU A 138 -4.39 -38.78 -5.56
N LEU A 139 -3.09 -38.79 -5.88
CA LEU A 139 -2.59 -39.56 -7.01
C LEU A 139 -2.73 -41.08 -6.81
N GLU A 140 -2.52 -41.57 -5.60
CA GLU A 140 -2.74 -42.99 -5.26
C GLU A 140 -4.20 -43.40 -5.46
N GLU A 141 -5.15 -42.58 -4.99
CA GLU A 141 -6.59 -42.79 -5.24
C GLU A 141 -6.90 -42.80 -6.74
N LEU A 142 -6.38 -41.84 -7.52
CA LEU A 142 -6.63 -41.79 -8.96
C LEU A 142 -6.07 -43.01 -9.71
N VAL A 143 -4.98 -43.60 -9.24
CA VAL A 143 -4.44 -44.85 -9.77
C VAL A 143 -5.33 -46.04 -9.41
N ASN A 144 -5.81 -46.11 -8.17
CA ASN A 144 -6.70 -47.18 -7.70
C ASN A 144 -8.05 -47.16 -8.42
N ASP A 145 -8.58 -45.97 -8.69
CA ASP A 145 -9.81 -45.75 -9.45
C ASP A 145 -9.64 -45.99 -10.97
N GLY A 146 -8.42 -46.28 -11.44
CA GLY A 146 -8.11 -46.49 -12.84
C GLY A 146 -8.21 -45.24 -13.72
N LYS A 147 -8.29 -44.05 -13.13
CA LYS A 147 -8.36 -42.76 -13.86
C LYS A 147 -7.02 -42.35 -14.44
N ILE A 148 -5.91 -42.71 -13.79
CA ILE A 148 -4.54 -42.46 -14.27
C ILE A 148 -3.67 -43.72 -14.15
N THR A 149 -2.62 -43.81 -14.96
CA THR A 149 -1.65 -44.92 -14.87
C THR A 149 -0.57 -44.63 -13.81
N LYS A 150 0.06 -45.70 -13.29
CA LYS A 150 1.19 -45.58 -12.34
C LYS A 150 2.36 -44.77 -12.90
N GLU A 151 2.60 -44.83 -14.20
CA GLU A 151 3.64 -44.06 -14.88
C GLU A 151 3.35 -42.56 -14.87
N VAL A 152 2.10 -42.18 -15.11
CA VAL A 152 1.63 -40.79 -15.07
C VAL A 152 1.72 -40.25 -13.64
N ALA A 153 1.25 -41.03 -12.65
CA ALA A 153 1.37 -40.66 -11.24
C ALA A 153 2.84 -40.46 -10.81
N LYS A 154 3.76 -41.32 -11.28
CA LYS A 154 5.19 -41.17 -11.00
C LYS A 154 5.81 -39.95 -11.68
N LYS A 155 5.37 -39.62 -12.90
CA LYS A 155 5.87 -38.45 -13.64
C LYS A 155 5.44 -37.13 -13.00
N TYR A 156 4.24 -37.07 -12.45
CA TYR A 156 3.65 -35.87 -11.86
C TYR A 156 3.51 -35.96 -10.34
N CYS A 157 4.39 -36.74 -9.69
CA CYS A 157 4.32 -37.07 -8.27
C CYS A 157 4.49 -35.87 -7.33
N HIS A 158 4.99 -34.74 -7.84
CA HIS A 158 5.26 -33.55 -7.05
C HIS A 158 4.50 -32.34 -7.60
N LEU A 159 3.84 -31.60 -6.71
CA LEU A 159 3.14 -30.37 -7.01
C LEU A 159 3.87 -29.18 -6.39
N ASN A 160 4.44 -28.34 -7.25
CA ASN A 160 5.02 -27.06 -6.88
C ASN A 160 3.91 -26.02 -6.76
N ILE A 161 3.84 -25.35 -5.61
CA ILE A 161 2.89 -24.26 -5.37
C ILE A 161 3.63 -23.00 -4.97
N VAL A 162 3.25 -21.90 -5.61
CA VAL A 162 3.62 -20.55 -5.20
C VAL A 162 2.36 -19.71 -5.03
N GLY A 163 2.27 -19.01 -3.90
CA GLY A 163 1.19 -18.09 -3.57
C GLY A 163 1.54 -16.64 -3.86
N LEU A 164 0.58 -15.88 -4.39
CA LEU A 164 0.60 -14.42 -4.41
C LEU A 164 -0.59 -13.90 -3.61
N VAL A 165 -0.35 -12.94 -2.73
CA VAL A 165 -1.41 -12.39 -1.88
C VAL A 165 -2.17 -11.28 -2.59
N GLY A 166 -3.34 -11.64 -3.13
CA GLY A 166 -4.31 -10.71 -3.71
C GLY A 166 -5.43 -10.42 -2.71
N SER A 167 -5.30 -9.33 -1.96
CA SER A 167 -6.23 -8.89 -0.93
C SER A 167 -6.16 -7.37 -0.79
N ILE A 168 -7.31 -6.72 -0.60
CA ILE A 168 -7.33 -5.29 -0.28
C ILE A 168 -7.05 -5.03 1.20
N ASP A 169 -7.31 -6.02 2.05
CA ASP A 169 -7.40 -5.88 3.50
C ASP A 169 -6.01 -5.78 4.18
N ASN A 170 -4.93 -6.14 3.47
CA ASN A 170 -3.58 -6.30 4.00
C ASN A 170 -3.53 -7.19 5.25
N ASP A 171 -4.29 -8.30 5.18
CA ASP A 171 -4.58 -9.20 6.30
C ASP A 171 -3.60 -10.38 6.42
N PHE A 172 -2.73 -10.57 5.43
CA PHE A 172 -1.78 -11.69 5.38
C PHE A 172 -0.46 -11.33 6.06
N CYS A 173 -0.11 -12.05 7.11
CA CYS A 173 1.15 -11.83 7.82
C CYS A 173 2.36 -12.31 7.01
N GLY A 174 3.47 -11.56 7.13
CA GLY A 174 4.72 -11.84 6.41
C GLY A 174 4.93 -10.98 5.17
N THR A 175 3.93 -10.19 4.74
CA THR A 175 4.11 -9.21 3.66
C THR A 175 3.85 -7.79 4.14
N ASP A 176 4.70 -6.85 3.71
CA ASP A 176 4.52 -5.43 4.06
C ASP A 176 3.25 -4.86 3.40
N MET A 177 2.94 -5.34 2.18
CA MET A 177 1.78 -4.93 1.38
C MET A 177 1.24 -6.11 0.58
N THR A 178 -0.09 -6.20 0.49
CA THR A 178 -0.81 -7.12 -0.41
C THR A 178 -1.25 -6.43 -1.70
N ILE A 179 -1.42 -7.22 -2.76
CA ILE A 179 -1.90 -6.72 -4.06
C ILE A 179 -3.34 -6.23 -3.92
N GLY A 180 -3.55 -4.94 -4.15
CA GLY A 180 -4.84 -4.26 -4.20
C GLY A 180 -5.11 -3.30 -3.03
N THR A 181 -4.29 -3.34 -1.98
CA THR A 181 -4.48 -2.46 -0.82
C THR A 181 -4.32 -0.99 -1.16
N ASP A 182 -3.30 -0.64 -1.95
CA ASP A 182 -3.07 0.76 -2.35
C ASP A 182 -4.20 1.26 -3.27
N SER A 183 -4.67 0.42 -4.18
CA SER A 183 -5.82 0.73 -5.04
C SER A 183 -7.11 0.92 -4.26
N ALA A 184 -7.37 0.07 -3.26
CA ALA A 184 -8.53 0.22 -2.37
C ALA A 184 -8.43 1.51 -1.54
N LEU A 185 -7.24 1.84 -1.03
CA LEU A 185 -6.99 3.10 -0.34
C LEU A 185 -7.26 4.31 -1.25
N HIS A 186 -6.87 4.27 -2.53
CA HIS A 186 -7.23 5.31 -3.49
C HIS A 186 -8.75 5.50 -3.59
N ARG A 187 -9.53 4.41 -3.66
CA ARG A 187 -11.00 4.49 -3.69
C ARG A 187 -11.57 5.11 -2.41
N ILE A 188 -11.03 4.74 -1.26
CA ILE A 188 -11.46 5.31 0.03
C ILE A 188 -11.17 6.81 0.07
N MET A 189 -9.97 7.22 -0.33
CA MET A 189 -9.56 8.63 -0.32
C MET A 189 -10.36 9.49 -1.30
N GLU A 190 -10.67 8.99 -2.50
CA GLU A 190 -11.54 9.69 -3.45
C GLU A 190 -12.94 9.97 -2.86
N VAL A 191 -13.52 8.99 -2.15
CA VAL A 191 -14.81 9.15 -1.49
C VAL A 191 -14.70 10.15 -0.33
N ILE A 192 -13.66 10.06 0.49
CA ILE A 192 -13.43 10.99 1.60
C ILE A 192 -13.27 12.42 1.10
N ASP A 193 -12.47 12.64 0.06
CA ASP A 193 -12.23 13.96 -0.51
C ASP A 193 -13.51 14.54 -1.13
N ALA A 194 -14.30 13.71 -1.82
CA ALA A 194 -15.60 14.11 -2.33
C ALA A 194 -16.57 14.53 -1.21
N ILE A 195 -16.64 13.73 -0.13
CA ILE A 195 -17.51 14.00 1.03
C ILE A 195 -17.05 15.25 1.80
N THR A 196 -15.75 15.49 1.89
CA THR A 196 -15.18 16.61 2.66
C THR A 196 -15.76 17.95 2.21
N THR A 197 -16.00 18.14 0.91
CA THR A 197 -16.57 19.39 0.37
C THR A 197 -18.00 19.67 0.86
N THR A 198 -18.87 18.64 0.89
CA THR A 198 -20.24 18.77 1.41
C THR A 198 -20.27 18.86 2.93
N ALA A 199 -19.34 18.16 3.61
CA ALA A 199 -19.20 18.21 5.06
C ALA A 199 -18.84 19.62 5.55
N GLN A 200 -17.89 20.28 4.89
CA GLN A 200 -17.49 21.67 5.19
C GLN A 200 -18.61 22.67 4.97
N SER A 201 -19.44 22.45 3.95
CA SER A 201 -20.54 23.35 3.59
C SER A 201 -21.64 23.34 4.66
N HIS A 202 -22.02 22.15 5.14
CA HIS A 202 -23.13 21.97 6.07
C HIS A 202 -22.75 21.76 7.52
N GLN A 203 -21.47 21.87 7.85
CA GLN A 203 -21.00 21.65 9.20
C GLN A 203 -21.29 20.24 9.74
N ARG A 204 -21.10 19.21 8.92
CA ARG A 204 -21.51 17.83 9.25
C ARG A 204 -20.40 16.96 9.84
N THR A 205 -20.84 15.96 10.60
CA THR A 205 -20.01 14.82 10.98
C THR A 205 -20.30 13.65 10.04
N PHE A 206 -19.25 13.02 9.51
CA PHE A 206 -19.36 11.81 8.70
C PHE A 206 -18.73 10.63 9.41
N VAL A 207 -19.50 9.54 9.48
CA VAL A 207 -19.06 8.23 9.92
C VAL A 207 -18.90 7.35 8.68
N LEU A 208 -17.67 6.94 8.39
CA LEU A 208 -17.30 6.22 7.18
C LEU A 208 -16.93 4.78 7.55
N GLU A 209 -17.66 3.83 7.00
CA GLU A 209 -17.40 2.40 7.19
C GLU A 209 -16.58 1.87 6.02
N VAL A 210 -15.40 1.32 6.34
CA VAL A 210 -14.42 0.81 5.38
C VAL A 210 -14.22 -0.70 5.54
N MET A 211 -13.86 -1.34 4.43
CA MET A 211 -13.57 -2.77 4.39
C MET A 211 -12.33 -3.11 5.22
N GLY A 212 -12.23 -4.37 5.59
CA GLY A 212 -11.10 -4.91 6.34
C GLY A 212 -11.38 -6.24 7.00
N ARG A 213 -12.65 -6.68 7.07
CA ARG A 213 -13.10 -7.88 7.81
C ARG A 213 -12.58 -7.94 9.24
N HIS A 214 -11.41 -8.53 9.48
CA HIS A 214 -10.75 -8.64 10.79
C HIS A 214 -9.39 -7.92 10.85
N CYS A 215 -9.13 -7.05 9.86
CA CYS A 215 -7.92 -6.26 9.74
C CYS A 215 -8.28 -4.77 9.69
N GLY A 216 -7.66 -3.97 10.55
CA GLY A 216 -7.84 -2.52 10.63
C GLY A 216 -6.94 -1.72 9.69
N TYR A 217 -6.09 -2.35 8.87
CA TYR A 217 -5.05 -1.65 8.10
C TYR A 217 -5.61 -0.58 7.17
N LEU A 218 -6.63 -0.92 6.36
CA LEU A 218 -7.29 0.05 5.46
C LEU A 218 -7.87 1.23 6.24
N ALA A 219 -8.55 0.98 7.36
CA ALA A 219 -9.11 2.03 8.21
C ALA A 219 -8.03 2.93 8.82
N LEU A 220 -6.95 2.32 9.32
CA LEU A 220 -5.82 3.03 9.92
C LEU A 220 -5.11 3.94 8.93
N VAL A 221 -4.74 3.40 7.76
CA VAL A 221 -4.05 4.19 6.73
C VAL A 221 -4.99 5.26 6.16
N SER A 222 -6.27 4.95 5.96
CA SER A 222 -7.27 5.94 5.53
C SER A 222 -7.43 7.07 6.56
N ALA A 223 -7.41 6.76 7.86
CA ALA A 223 -7.49 7.75 8.91
C ALA A 223 -6.25 8.63 8.95
N LEU A 224 -5.07 8.05 8.75
CA LEU A 224 -3.81 8.78 8.66
C LEU A 224 -3.78 9.71 7.42
N ALA A 225 -4.25 9.22 6.26
CA ALA A 225 -4.25 9.92 4.99
C ALA A 225 -5.33 11.01 4.87
N SER A 226 -6.47 10.84 5.53
CA SER A 226 -7.55 11.83 5.61
C SER A 226 -7.43 12.78 6.80
N GLY A 227 -6.65 12.40 7.82
CA GLY A 227 -6.55 13.16 9.07
C GLY A 227 -7.83 13.06 9.89
N ALA A 228 -8.44 11.88 9.92
CA ALA A 228 -9.67 11.58 10.64
C ALA A 228 -9.56 11.92 12.13
N ASP A 229 -10.66 12.42 12.70
CA ASP A 229 -10.74 12.83 14.10
C ASP A 229 -10.77 11.63 15.07
N TRP A 230 -11.33 10.51 14.59
CA TRP A 230 -11.41 9.26 15.35
C TRP A 230 -11.37 8.05 14.42
N LEU A 231 -10.87 6.94 14.95
CA LEU A 231 -10.67 5.67 14.25
C LEU A 231 -11.09 4.50 15.14
N PHE A 232 -11.79 3.54 14.56
CA PHE A 232 -12.08 2.25 15.18
C PHE A 232 -11.48 1.11 14.37
N ILE A 233 -10.61 0.32 15.00
CA ILE A 233 -9.96 -0.86 14.42
C ILE A 233 -10.03 -2.05 15.39
N PRO A 234 -10.15 -3.29 14.90
CA PRO A 234 -10.21 -4.48 15.76
C PRO A 234 -8.94 -4.72 16.56
N GLU A 235 -7.76 -4.36 16.02
CA GLU A 235 -6.48 -4.58 16.69
C GLU A 235 -6.23 -3.63 17.86
N ALA A 236 -6.94 -2.49 17.91
CA ALA A 236 -6.85 -1.54 19.00
C ALA A 236 -8.24 -1.04 19.41
N PRO A 237 -9.06 -1.88 20.08
CA PRO A 237 -10.36 -1.49 20.55
C PRO A 237 -10.29 -0.29 21.50
N PRO A 238 -11.28 0.61 21.45
CA PRO A 238 -11.31 1.78 22.33
C PRO A 238 -11.42 1.37 23.81
N GLU A 239 -10.86 2.18 24.70
CA GLU A 239 -10.96 1.96 26.15
C GLU A 239 -12.38 2.26 26.68
N ASP A 240 -12.72 1.73 27.85
CA ASP A 240 -14.02 2.01 28.47
C ASP A 240 -14.20 3.52 28.69
N GLY A 241 -15.40 4.04 28.39
CA GLY A 241 -15.70 5.48 28.44
C GLY A 241 -15.24 6.25 27.20
N TRP A 242 -14.79 5.58 26.14
CA TRP A 242 -14.43 6.21 24.87
C TRP A 242 -15.54 7.07 24.28
N GLU A 243 -16.81 6.78 24.59
CA GLU A 243 -17.95 7.56 24.11
C GLU A 243 -17.88 9.01 24.59
N ASP A 244 -17.49 9.22 25.86
CA ASP A 244 -17.32 10.55 26.44
C ASP A 244 -16.09 11.25 25.84
N PHE A 245 -14.96 10.54 25.78
CA PHE A 245 -13.71 11.08 25.22
C PHE A 245 -13.84 11.46 23.75
N MET A 246 -14.54 10.65 22.96
CA MET A 246 -14.81 10.95 21.56
C MET A 246 -15.69 12.20 21.44
N CYS A 247 -16.79 12.27 22.20
CA CYS A 247 -17.67 13.43 22.16
C CYS A 247 -16.98 14.73 22.59
N GLU A 248 -16.19 14.69 23.68
CA GLU A 248 -15.37 15.83 24.13
C GLU A 248 -14.44 16.31 23.00
N ARG A 249 -13.72 15.38 22.35
CA ARG A 249 -12.78 15.70 21.27
C ARG A 249 -13.48 16.32 20.07
N LEU A 250 -14.58 15.74 19.62
CA LEU A 250 -15.34 16.28 18.49
C LEU A 250 -15.86 17.70 18.80
N GLY A 251 -16.30 17.93 20.04
CA GLY A 251 -16.68 19.25 20.54
C GLY A 251 -15.51 20.24 20.58
N GLU A 252 -14.32 19.82 21.05
CA GLU A 252 -13.11 20.64 21.03
C GLU A 252 -12.72 21.02 19.60
N THR A 253 -12.69 20.06 18.68
CA THR A 253 -12.33 20.30 17.28
C THR A 253 -13.29 21.30 16.63
N ARG A 254 -14.59 21.21 16.95
CA ARG A 254 -15.61 22.16 16.47
C ARG A 254 -15.43 23.55 17.06
N SER A 255 -15.26 23.67 18.37
CA SER A 255 -15.07 24.96 19.05
C SER A 255 -13.79 25.68 18.61
N ARG A 256 -12.78 24.93 18.16
CA ARG A 256 -11.53 25.44 17.57
C ARG A 256 -11.65 25.84 16.09
N GLY A 257 -12.86 25.81 15.52
CA GLY A 257 -13.16 26.31 14.19
C GLY A 257 -13.14 25.26 13.08
N SER A 258 -12.96 23.97 13.39
CA SER A 258 -13.17 22.93 12.37
C SER A 258 -14.63 22.92 11.95
N ARG A 259 -14.85 22.89 10.63
CA ARG A 259 -16.19 22.86 10.06
C ARG A 259 -16.71 21.45 9.83
N LEU A 260 -15.91 20.42 10.00
CA LEU A 260 -16.33 19.04 9.76
C LEU A 260 -15.71 18.11 10.78
N ASN A 261 -16.29 16.93 10.91
CA ASN A 261 -15.65 15.82 11.59
C ASN A 261 -15.72 14.54 10.74
N ILE A 262 -14.63 13.79 10.69
CA ILE A 262 -14.56 12.50 9.99
C ILE A 262 -14.18 11.43 11.01
N ILE A 263 -15.02 10.40 11.10
CA ILE A 263 -14.82 9.21 11.91
C ILE A 263 -14.73 8.03 10.95
N ILE A 264 -13.66 7.23 11.05
CA ILE A 264 -13.48 6.03 10.23
C ILE A 264 -13.66 4.78 11.09
N ILE A 265 -14.45 3.84 10.59
CA ILE A 265 -14.79 2.58 11.26
C ILE A 265 -14.44 1.43 10.33
N ALA A 266 -13.59 0.51 10.77
CA ALA A 266 -13.40 -0.76 10.08
C ALA A 266 -14.64 -1.65 10.24
N GLU A 267 -15.00 -2.44 9.21
CA GLU A 267 -16.08 -3.45 9.28
C GLU A 267 -15.98 -4.34 10.53
N GLY A 268 -14.76 -4.70 10.94
CA GLY A 268 -14.47 -5.53 12.11
C GLY A 268 -14.36 -4.79 13.43
N ALA A 269 -14.75 -3.52 13.52
CA ALA A 269 -14.59 -2.75 14.75
C ALA A 269 -15.32 -3.38 15.93
N ILE A 270 -14.61 -3.55 17.04
CA ILE A 270 -15.11 -4.15 18.29
C ILE A 270 -14.70 -3.29 19.48
N ASP A 271 -15.40 -3.45 20.60
CA ASP A 271 -14.96 -2.98 21.92
C ASP A 271 -14.03 -4.01 22.60
N ARG A 272 -13.50 -3.68 23.78
CA ARG A 272 -12.63 -4.59 24.58
C ARG A 272 -13.35 -5.86 25.07
N ASN A 273 -14.67 -5.90 25.00
CA ASN A 273 -15.48 -7.06 25.34
C ASN A 273 -15.80 -7.94 24.11
N GLY A 274 -15.33 -7.56 22.92
CA GLY A 274 -15.59 -8.26 21.67
C GLY A 274 -16.95 -7.94 21.07
N LYS A 275 -17.67 -6.93 21.58
CA LYS A 275 -18.95 -6.50 21.02
C LYS A 275 -18.69 -5.63 19.79
N PRO A 276 -19.38 -5.88 18.66
CA PRO A 276 -19.24 -5.05 17.46
C PRO A 276 -19.65 -3.59 17.70
N ILE A 277 -18.85 -2.65 17.21
CA ILE A 277 -19.14 -1.22 17.20
C ILE A 277 -19.66 -0.85 15.80
N SER A 278 -20.96 -0.64 15.67
CA SER A 278 -21.58 -0.30 14.38
C SER A 278 -21.50 1.19 14.06
N SER A 279 -21.45 1.51 12.77
CA SER A 279 -21.51 2.89 12.27
C SER A 279 -22.78 3.64 12.68
N SER A 280 -23.93 2.94 12.72
CA SER A 280 -25.20 3.48 13.22
C SER A 280 -25.13 3.83 14.71
N TYR A 281 -24.50 2.98 15.54
CA TYR A 281 -24.35 3.26 16.96
C TYR A 281 -23.53 4.54 17.21
N VAL A 282 -22.40 4.69 16.51
CA VAL A 282 -21.54 5.88 16.60
C VAL A 282 -22.29 7.13 16.12
N LYS A 283 -23.09 7.03 15.04
CA LYS A 283 -23.93 8.12 14.57
C LYS A 283 -24.93 8.57 15.64
N ASP A 284 -25.70 7.63 16.18
CA ASP A 284 -26.73 7.94 17.17
C ASP A 284 -26.13 8.54 18.45
N LEU A 285 -24.96 8.06 18.86
CA LEU A 285 -24.17 8.60 19.97
C LEU A 285 -23.81 10.08 19.75
N VAL A 286 -23.27 10.42 18.57
CA VAL A 286 -22.89 11.81 18.22
C VAL A 286 -24.12 12.70 18.16
N VAL A 287 -25.23 12.22 17.58
CA VAL A 287 -26.48 12.99 17.49
C VAL A 287 -27.06 13.25 18.88
N GLN A 288 -27.13 12.24 19.75
CA GLN A 288 -27.72 12.38 21.08
C GLN A 288 -26.90 13.27 22.01
N ARG A 289 -25.57 13.15 21.98
CA ARG A 289 -24.70 13.86 22.94
C ARG A 289 -24.26 15.24 22.47
N LEU A 290 -24.02 15.42 21.18
CA LEU A 290 -23.49 16.68 20.62
C LEU A 290 -24.50 17.44 19.77
N GLY A 291 -25.58 16.81 19.33
CA GLY A 291 -26.58 17.44 18.45
C GLY A 291 -26.05 17.75 17.04
N PHE A 292 -24.94 17.16 16.61
CA PHE A 292 -24.34 17.40 15.29
C PHE A 292 -25.12 16.65 14.19
N ASP A 293 -25.35 17.30 13.03
CA ASP A 293 -25.90 16.63 11.84
C ASP A 293 -24.89 15.57 11.35
N THR A 294 -25.22 14.31 11.60
CA THR A 294 -24.31 13.17 11.41
C THR A 294 -24.84 12.21 10.35
N ARG A 295 -23.97 11.86 9.40
CA ARG A 295 -24.28 10.95 8.29
C ARG A 295 -23.36 9.74 8.31
N VAL A 296 -23.91 8.60 7.92
CA VAL A 296 -23.15 7.35 7.74
C VAL A 296 -22.98 7.12 6.25
N THR A 297 -21.79 6.70 5.84
CA THR A 297 -21.53 6.23 4.48
C THR A 297 -20.78 4.91 4.56
N VAL A 298 -21.42 3.85 4.10
CA VAL A 298 -20.82 2.53 3.95
C VAL A 298 -20.26 2.45 2.53
N LEU A 299 -18.94 2.44 2.39
CA LEU A 299 -18.30 2.46 1.06
C LEU A 299 -18.55 1.16 0.29
N GLY A 300 -18.59 0.03 1.01
CA GLY A 300 -18.83 -1.29 0.44
C GLY A 300 -17.86 -1.64 -0.70
N HIS A 301 -18.38 -2.27 -1.74
CA HIS A 301 -17.58 -2.88 -2.82
C HIS A 301 -16.92 -1.87 -3.78
N VAL A 302 -17.18 -0.56 -3.64
CA VAL A 302 -16.41 0.47 -4.38
C VAL A 302 -14.91 0.31 -4.12
N GLN A 303 -14.55 -0.16 -2.92
CA GLN A 303 -13.17 -0.41 -2.47
C GLN A 303 -12.47 -1.55 -3.24
N ARG A 304 -13.21 -2.47 -3.86
CA ARG A 304 -12.65 -3.55 -4.73
C ARG A 304 -12.65 -3.19 -6.22
N GLY A 305 -13.42 -2.17 -6.59
CA GLY A 305 -13.59 -1.72 -7.97
C GLY A 305 -12.54 -0.71 -8.42
N GLY A 306 -12.69 -0.24 -9.67
CA GLY A 306 -11.79 0.75 -10.26
C GLY A 306 -10.54 0.13 -10.89
N THR A 307 -9.63 1.00 -11.36
CA THR A 307 -8.37 0.59 -11.97
C THR A 307 -7.30 0.39 -10.88
N PRO A 308 -6.35 -0.55 -11.07
CA PRO A 308 -5.23 -0.68 -10.16
C PRO A 308 -4.33 0.55 -10.21
N SER A 309 -3.87 0.99 -9.04
CA SER A 309 -2.88 2.05 -8.88
C SER A 309 -1.54 1.68 -9.51
N ALA A 310 -0.68 2.67 -9.70
CA ALA A 310 0.68 2.45 -10.18
C ALA A 310 1.45 1.46 -9.31
N PHE A 311 1.33 1.62 -7.98
CA PHE A 311 1.96 0.75 -7.01
C PHE A 311 1.51 -0.71 -7.20
N ASP A 312 0.20 -0.98 -7.21
CA ASP A 312 -0.30 -2.34 -7.34
C ASP A 312 0.03 -2.98 -8.70
N ARG A 313 0.06 -2.20 -9.80
CA ARG A 313 0.49 -2.72 -11.11
C ARG A 313 1.95 -3.13 -11.11
N VAL A 314 2.83 -2.33 -10.52
CA VAL A 314 4.28 -2.61 -10.45
C VAL A 314 4.54 -3.77 -9.47
N LEU A 315 3.94 -3.73 -8.28
CA LEU A 315 4.03 -4.77 -7.26
C LEU A 315 3.61 -6.13 -7.83
N SER A 316 2.41 -6.21 -8.41
CA SER A 316 1.88 -7.42 -9.02
C SER A 316 2.76 -7.94 -10.15
N SER A 317 3.34 -7.03 -10.94
CA SER A 317 4.23 -7.42 -12.04
C SER A 317 5.55 -8.01 -11.55
N LYS A 318 6.15 -7.42 -10.50
CA LYS A 318 7.36 -7.94 -9.86
C LYS A 318 7.09 -9.28 -9.20
N MET A 319 6.04 -9.38 -8.40
CA MET A 319 5.65 -10.61 -7.70
C MET A 319 5.31 -11.75 -8.66
N GLY A 320 4.59 -11.46 -9.75
CA GLY A 320 4.27 -12.48 -10.76
C GLY A 320 5.49 -13.00 -11.52
N MET A 321 6.50 -12.16 -11.75
CA MET A 321 7.78 -12.61 -12.30
C MET A 321 8.52 -13.50 -11.30
N GLU A 322 8.65 -13.05 -10.05
CA GLU A 322 9.31 -13.78 -8.98
C GLU A 322 8.62 -15.12 -8.68
N ALA A 323 7.30 -15.20 -8.80
CA ALA A 323 6.56 -16.45 -8.63
C ALA A 323 6.93 -17.50 -9.68
N VAL A 324 7.17 -17.08 -10.92
CA VAL A 324 7.64 -18.00 -11.97
C VAL A 324 9.06 -18.45 -11.67
N MET A 325 9.95 -17.54 -11.24
CA MET A 325 11.31 -17.90 -10.84
C MET A 325 11.31 -18.90 -9.68
N ALA A 326 10.48 -18.67 -8.67
CA ALA A 326 10.29 -19.58 -7.55
C ALA A 326 9.79 -20.97 -8.00
N LEU A 327 8.88 -21.04 -8.98
CA LEU A 327 8.40 -22.32 -9.52
C LEU A 327 9.44 -23.05 -10.37
N LEU A 328 10.34 -22.34 -11.06
CA LEU A 328 11.44 -22.94 -11.81
C LEU A 328 12.53 -23.50 -10.90
N GLU A 329 12.83 -22.79 -9.81
CA GLU A 329 13.85 -23.15 -8.83
C GLU A 329 13.34 -24.15 -7.78
N ALA A 330 12.03 -24.43 -7.76
CA ALA A 330 11.42 -25.35 -6.82
C ALA A 330 11.91 -26.79 -7.04
N THR A 331 12.35 -27.39 -5.96
CA THR A 331 12.70 -28.82 -5.89
C THR A 331 11.66 -29.56 -5.04
N PRO A 332 11.60 -30.91 -5.08
CA PRO A 332 10.67 -31.67 -4.26
C PRO A 332 10.75 -31.39 -2.75
N ASP A 333 11.93 -30.98 -2.27
CA ASP A 333 12.18 -30.66 -0.86
C ASP A 333 11.83 -29.20 -0.51
N THR A 334 11.66 -28.33 -1.52
CA THR A 334 11.35 -26.91 -1.31
C THR A 334 9.89 -26.76 -0.85
N PRO A 335 9.62 -26.20 0.34
CA PRO A 335 8.25 -26.01 0.83
C PRO A 335 7.48 -25.04 -0.08
N ALA A 336 6.14 -25.04 0.04
CA ALA A 336 5.33 -24.07 -0.70
C ALA A 336 5.66 -22.68 -0.16
N CYS A 337 5.83 -21.71 -1.06
CA CYS A 337 6.18 -20.36 -0.65
C CYS A 337 5.15 -19.35 -1.11
N VAL A 338 5.09 -18.23 -0.41
CA VAL A 338 4.39 -17.01 -0.82
C VAL A 338 5.44 -16.00 -1.25
N VAL A 339 5.22 -15.39 -2.42
CA VAL A 339 6.03 -14.23 -2.82
C VAL A 339 5.46 -12.99 -2.15
N SER A 340 6.32 -12.28 -1.46
CA SER A 340 5.99 -11.17 -0.58
C SER A 340 6.87 -9.96 -0.87
N LEU A 341 6.43 -8.78 -0.42
CA LEU A 341 7.25 -7.57 -0.37
C LEU A 341 7.78 -7.40 1.05
N SER A 342 9.10 -7.31 1.20
CA SER A 342 9.75 -6.90 2.45
C SER A 342 10.83 -5.88 2.15
N GLY A 343 10.74 -4.69 2.75
CA GLY A 343 11.75 -3.63 2.56
C GLY A 343 11.94 -3.23 1.10
N ASN A 344 10.83 -3.15 0.33
CA ASN A 344 10.82 -2.85 -1.11
C ASN A 344 11.50 -3.91 -2.01
N GLN A 345 11.82 -5.08 -1.46
CA GLN A 345 12.37 -6.22 -2.20
C GLN A 345 11.39 -7.40 -2.20
N SER A 346 11.42 -8.19 -3.27
CA SER A 346 10.63 -9.42 -3.37
C SER A 346 11.32 -10.53 -2.60
N VAL A 347 10.60 -11.15 -1.66
CA VAL A 347 11.10 -12.26 -0.84
C VAL A 347 10.17 -13.46 -0.93
N ARG A 348 10.70 -14.66 -0.71
CA ARG A 348 9.93 -15.90 -0.68
C ARG A 348 9.84 -16.38 0.76
N LEU A 349 8.63 -16.53 1.27
CA LEU A 349 8.39 -16.98 2.65
C LEU A 349 7.66 -18.32 2.65
N PRO A 350 7.94 -19.22 3.61
CA PRO A 350 7.19 -20.46 3.75
C PRO A 350 5.70 -20.17 3.97
N LEU A 351 4.86 -20.71 3.09
CA LEU A 351 3.41 -20.46 3.09
C LEU A 351 2.77 -20.83 4.44
N MET A 352 3.20 -21.95 5.03
CA MET A 352 2.65 -22.43 6.30
C MET A 352 2.91 -21.50 7.47
N GLU A 353 4.10 -20.91 7.53
CA GLU A 353 4.46 -19.98 8.60
C GLU A 353 3.60 -18.72 8.49
N CYS A 354 3.45 -18.15 7.29
CA CYS A 354 2.61 -16.98 7.08
C CYS A 354 1.13 -17.21 7.43
N VAL A 355 0.56 -18.35 7.04
CA VAL A 355 -0.82 -18.73 7.37
C VAL A 355 -0.99 -18.92 8.88
N GLN A 356 -0.01 -19.53 9.55
CA GLN A 356 -0.06 -19.75 11.00
C GLN A 356 -0.04 -18.41 11.75
N VAL A 357 0.88 -17.51 11.41
CA VAL A 357 0.96 -16.18 12.05
C VAL A 357 -0.34 -15.39 11.82
N THR A 358 -0.94 -15.49 10.64
CA THR A 358 -2.23 -14.84 10.34
C THR A 358 -3.35 -15.33 11.27
N LYS A 359 -3.41 -16.64 11.56
CA LYS A 359 -4.36 -17.21 12.53
C LYS A 359 -4.04 -16.80 13.96
N ASP A 360 -2.76 -16.67 14.30
CA ASP A 360 -2.33 -16.25 15.63
C ASP A 360 -2.78 -14.81 15.94
N VAL A 361 -2.87 -13.93 14.94
CA VAL A 361 -3.45 -12.58 15.12
C VAL A 361 -4.92 -12.67 15.55
N GLN A 362 -5.72 -13.50 14.87
CA GLN A 362 -7.12 -13.66 15.22
C GLN A 362 -7.27 -14.23 16.64
N LYS A 363 -6.46 -15.25 16.97
CA LYS A 363 -6.42 -15.83 18.30
C LYS A 363 -6.05 -14.79 19.37
N ALA A 364 -5.05 -13.94 19.10
CA ALA A 364 -4.67 -12.88 20.02
C ALA A 364 -5.82 -11.88 20.26
N MET A 365 -6.57 -11.50 19.21
CA MET A 365 -7.75 -10.63 19.35
C MET A 365 -8.87 -11.31 20.15
N ASP A 366 -9.16 -12.59 19.89
CA ASP A 366 -10.19 -13.36 20.60
C ASP A 366 -9.86 -13.53 22.09
N GLU A 367 -8.58 -13.70 22.41
CA GLU A 367 -8.05 -13.78 23.78
C GLU A 367 -7.79 -12.41 24.43
N LYS A 368 -8.20 -11.31 23.77
CA LYS A 368 -8.04 -9.91 24.23
C LYS A 368 -6.58 -9.47 24.42
N ARG A 369 -5.64 -10.13 23.75
CA ARG A 369 -4.20 -9.78 23.68
C ARG A 369 -3.94 -8.79 22.53
N PHE A 370 -4.54 -7.60 22.62
CA PHE A 370 -4.54 -6.61 21.51
C PHE A 370 -3.16 -6.03 21.18
N GLU A 371 -2.29 -5.82 22.16
CA GLU A 371 -0.92 -5.35 21.90
C GLU A 371 -0.12 -6.35 21.07
N GLU A 372 -0.28 -7.65 21.35
CA GLU A 372 0.32 -8.72 20.58
C GLU A 372 -0.27 -8.81 19.17
N ALA A 373 -1.59 -8.59 19.01
CA ALA A 373 -2.21 -8.53 17.68
C ALA A 373 -1.59 -7.44 16.80
N ILE A 374 -1.30 -6.25 17.36
CA ILE A 374 -0.60 -5.16 16.65
C ILE A 374 0.82 -5.58 16.27
N GLN A 375 1.55 -6.22 17.18
CA GLN A 375 2.92 -6.68 16.91
C GLN A 375 2.96 -7.75 15.81
N LEU A 376 2.01 -8.70 15.84
CA LEU A 376 1.88 -9.77 14.85
C LEU A 376 1.48 -9.25 13.45
N ARG A 377 0.76 -8.13 13.36
CA ARG A 377 0.52 -7.41 12.08
C ARG A 377 1.80 -6.83 11.48
N GLY A 378 2.82 -6.60 12.31
CA GLY A 378 4.15 -6.17 11.88
C GLY A 378 4.44 -4.69 12.15
N ARG A 379 5.71 -4.33 11.96
CA ARG A 379 6.25 -3.00 12.30
C ARG A 379 5.60 -1.86 11.52
N SER A 380 5.20 -2.09 10.27
CA SER A 380 4.52 -1.08 9.44
C SER A 380 3.18 -0.68 10.05
N PHE A 381 2.38 -1.65 10.49
CA PHE A 381 1.10 -1.43 11.17
C PHE A 381 1.30 -0.68 12.49
N GLU A 382 2.23 -1.15 13.32
CA GLU A 382 2.54 -0.53 14.62
C GLU A 382 2.99 0.92 14.45
N ASN A 383 3.87 1.19 13.48
CA ASN A 383 4.33 2.54 13.17
C ASN A 383 3.18 3.45 12.74
N ASN A 384 2.30 2.99 11.84
CA ASN A 384 1.12 3.75 11.41
C ASN A 384 0.19 4.06 12.59
N TRP A 385 -0.01 3.09 13.49
CA TRP A 385 -0.82 3.25 14.69
C TRP A 385 -0.24 4.29 15.65
N ASN A 386 1.07 4.22 15.90
CA ASN A 386 1.76 5.17 16.76
C ASN A 386 1.75 6.59 16.18
N ILE A 387 1.98 6.74 14.88
CA ILE A 387 1.90 8.03 14.19
C ILE A 387 0.47 8.60 14.27
N TYR A 388 -0.55 7.77 14.01
CA TYR A 388 -1.94 8.21 14.11
C TYR A 388 -2.28 8.72 15.53
N LYS A 389 -1.90 7.98 16.58
CA LYS A 389 -2.08 8.44 17.98
C LYS A 389 -1.41 9.79 18.23
N LEU A 390 -0.18 9.98 17.78
CA LEU A 390 0.55 11.24 17.98
C LEU A 390 -0.12 12.43 17.25
N LEU A 391 -0.60 12.21 16.03
CA LEU A 391 -1.18 13.28 15.21
C LEU A 391 -2.65 13.58 15.52
N ALA A 392 -3.39 12.62 16.09
CA ALA A 392 -4.83 12.72 16.34
C ALA A 392 -5.20 12.83 17.84
N HIS A 393 -4.48 12.17 18.76
CA HIS A 393 -4.93 11.97 20.15
C HIS A 393 -4.24 12.87 21.19
N GLN A 394 -3.10 13.49 20.89
CA GLN A 394 -2.30 14.14 21.93
C GLN A 394 -2.81 15.56 22.24
N LYS A 395 -3.20 15.78 23.51
CA LYS A 395 -3.43 17.13 24.06
C LYS A 395 -2.13 17.92 23.92
N THR A 396 -2.22 19.17 23.46
CA THR A 396 -1.07 20.08 23.34
C THR A 396 -0.35 20.13 24.68
N ALA A 397 0.97 19.97 24.71
CA ALA A 397 1.76 20.02 25.93
C ALA A 397 1.63 21.41 26.58
N ARG A 398 0.62 21.58 27.44
CA ARG A 398 0.42 22.83 28.20
C ARG A 398 1.52 23.04 29.25
N GLU A 399 2.27 21.98 29.61
CA GLU A 399 3.15 21.98 30.79
C GLU A 399 4.65 21.77 30.48
N LYS A 400 5.05 21.51 29.22
CA LYS A 400 6.45 21.32 28.84
C LYS A 400 6.84 22.21 27.66
N GLN A 401 6.91 23.52 27.87
CA GLN A 401 7.55 24.40 26.89
C GLN A 401 9.07 24.19 26.94
N THR A 402 9.63 23.80 25.82
CA THR A 402 11.08 23.75 25.63
C THR A 402 11.55 25.05 25.00
N ASN A 403 12.80 25.45 25.24
CA ASN A 403 13.42 26.60 24.56
C ASN A 403 13.86 26.27 23.12
N PHE A 404 13.52 25.10 22.59
CA PHE A 404 13.90 24.67 21.25
C PHE A 404 12.96 25.27 20.19
N SER A 405 13.55 25.70 19.09
CA SER A 405 12.82 26.30 17.96
C SER A 405 13.17 25.61 16.65
N LEU A 406 12.15 25.34 15.85
CA LEU A 406 12.26 24.62 14.58
C LEU A 406 11.72 25.50 13.46
N ALA A 407 12.51 25.73 12.41
CA ALA A 407 12.06 26.36 11.18
C ALA A 407 11.82 25.33 10.08
N ILE A 408 10.68 25.44 9.39
CA ILE A 408 10.28 24.53 8.32
C ILE A 408 10.11 25.33 7.02
N LEU A 409 10.70 24.85 5.92
CA LEU A 409 10.58 25.48 4.60
C LEU A 409 10.50 24.46 3.48
N ASN A 410 9.92 24.88 2.36
CA ASN A 410 9.83 24.07 1.15
C ASN A 410 10.79 24.61 0.07
N VAL A 411 11.55 23.72 -0.57
CA VAL A 411 12.58 24.07 -1.56
C VAL A 411 12.49 23.19 -2.80
N GLY A 412 12.71 23.77 -3.97
CA GLY A 412 12.64 23.09 -5.26
C GLY A 412 11.28 23.27 -5.96
N ALA A 413 11.00 22.39 -6.92
CA ALA A 413 9.71 22.39 -7.60
C ALA A 413 8.58 21.87 -6.69
N PRO A 414 7.33 22.35 -6.84
CA PRO A 414 6.21 21.84 -6.06
C PRO A 414 6.02 20.33 -6.24
N ALA A 415 5.82 19.61 -5.13
CA ALA A 415 5.52 18.19 -5.12
C ALA A 415 4.30 17.91 -4.23
N ALA A 416 3.47 16.95 -4.64
CA ALA A 416 2.40 16.44 -3.79
C ALA A 416 2.99 15.84 -2.50
N GLY A 417 2.36 16.07 -1.36
CA GLY A 417 2.83 15.62 -0.05
C GLY A 417 3.68 16.64 0.72
N MET A 418 4.15 17.73 0.11
CA MET A 418 4.87 18.80 0.83
C MET A 418 4.03 19.37 1.99
N ASN A 419 2.76 19.68 1.72
CA ASN A 419 1.85 20.21 2.75
C ASN A 419 1.56 19.20 3.87
N ALA A 420 1.45 17.92 3.53
CA ALA A 420 1.28 16.84 4.49
C ALA A 420 2.50 16.71 5.43
N ALA A 421 3.71 16.77 4.86
CA ALA A 421 4.95 16.73 5.62
C ALA A 421 5.08 17.93 6.56
N VAL A 422 4.82 19.15 6.07
CA VAL A 422 4.82 20.37 6.88
C VAL A 422 3.79 20.27 8.02
N ARG A 423 2.55 19.83 7.72
CA ARG A 423 1.51 19.64 8.74
C ARG A 423 1.97 18.68 9.85
N SER A 424 2.56 17.55 9.47
CA SER A 424 3.05 16.56 10.42
C SER A 424 4.14 17.13 11.32
N ALA A 425 5.16 17.75 10.72
CA ALA A 425 6.27 18.36 11.45
C ALA A 425 5.83 19.48 12.39
N VAL A 426 4.90 20.34 11.96
CA VAL A 426 4.33 21.41 12.80
C VAL A 426 3.59 20.81 14.00
N ARG A 427 2.72 19.83 13.78
CA ARG A 427 1.93 19.22 14.87
C ARG A 427 2.82 18.50 15.89
N ILE A 428 3.79 17.72 15.43
CA ILE A 428 4.73 17.01 16.31
C ILE A 428 5.62 18.00 17.07
N GLY A 429 6.15 19.04 16.41
CA GLY A 429 6.94 20.06 17.08
C GLY A 429 6.16 20.77 18.18
N ILE A 430 4.90 21.12 17.93
CA ILE A 430 4.02 21.75 18.92
C ILE A 430 3.64 20.77 20.04
N SER A 431 3.40 19.48 19.74
CA SER A 431 3.04 18.49 20.76
C SER A 431 4.21 18.21 21.72
N GLN A 432 5.44 18.36 21.27
CA GLN A 432 6.65 18.30 22.10
C GLN A 432 6.97 19.62 22.81
N GLY A 433 6.18 20.68 22.59
CA GLY A 433 6.36 21.98 23.22
C GLY A 433 7.49 22.83 22.64
N HIS A 434 7.85 22.60 21.37
CA HIS A 434 8.79 23.43 20.63
C HIS A 434 8.11 24.67 20.04
N THR A 435 8.89 25.73 19.81
CA THR A 435 8.44 26.88 19.02
C THR A 435 8.65 26.57 17.54
N VAL A 436 7.56 26.40 16.78
CA VAL A 436 7.65 26.09 15.35
C VAL A 436 7.43 27.34 14.50
N TYR A 437 8.34 27.56 13.57
CA TYR A 437 8.29 28.58 12.54
C TYR A 437 8.12 27.94 11.16
N VAL A 438 7.37 28.59 10.29
CA VAL A 438 7.39 28.27 8.86
C VAL A 438 7.94 29.45 8.08
N VAL A 439 8.68 29.13 7.03
CA VAL A 439 9.30 30.11 6.15
C VAL A 439 8.65 30.03 4.78
N ASN A 440 8.20 31.17 4.27
CA ASN A 440 7.62 31.22 2.95
C ASN A 440 8.70 31.25 1.87
N ASP A 441 8.40 30.77 0.66
CA ASP A 441 9.25 30.89 -0.53
C ASP A 441 10.70 30.38 -0.37
N GLY A 442 10.91 29.35 0.45
CA GLY A 442 12.19 28.64 0.58
C GLY A 442 13.32 29.50 1.18
N PHE A 443 14.56 29.29 0.69
CA PHE A 443 15.72 30.04 1.17
C PHE A 443 15.65 31.54 0.85
N GLU A 444 14.96 31.90 -0.22
CA GLU A 444 14.75 33.31 -0.59
C GLU A 444 13.93 34.03 0.48
N GLY A 445 12.80 33.46 0.91
CA GLY A 445 12.02 34.06 1.99
C GLY A 445 12.72 33.98 3.34
N LEU A 446 13.56 32.95 3.59
CA LEU A 446 14.43 32.90 4.77
C LEU A 446 15.37 34.10 4.83
N SER A 447 16.03 34.42 3.71
CA SER A 447 16.93 35.57 3.61
C SER A 447 16.22 36.92 3.78
N LYS A 448 14.94 36.99 3.38
CA LYS A 448 14.09 38.19 3.51
C LYS A 448 13.40 38.30 4.87
N GLY A 449 13.59 37.33 5.77
CA GLY A 449 12.94 37.29 7.08
C GLY A 449 11.43 37.02 7.02
N GLN A 450 10.94 36.35 5.97
CA GLN A 450 9.54 35.93 5.82
C GLN A 450 9.22 34.69 6.67
N ILE A 451 9.50 34.80 7.96
CA ILE A 451 9.36 33.75 8.95
C ILE A 451 8.14 34.07 9.80
N ARG A 452 7.22 33.11 9.95
CA ARG A 452 6.05 33.26 10.84
C ARG A 452 6.00 32.12 11.83
N LYS A 453 5.69 32.44 13.09
CA LYS A 453 5.35 31.42 14.10
C LYS A 453 4.01 30.81 13.74
N VAL A 454 3.89 29.49 13.83
CA VAL A 454 2.67 28.76 13.52
C VAL A 454 2.06 28.09 14.75
N SER A 455 0.75 27.98 14.73
CA SER A 455 -0.07 27.26 15.68
C SER A 455 -0.57 25.94 15.09
N TRP A 456 -1.14 25.09 15.93
CA TRP A 456 -1.72 23.81 15.53
C TRP A 456 -2.79 23.93 14.42
N HIS A 457 -3.53 25.05 14.41
CA HIS A 457 -4.66 25.28 13.52
C HIS A 457 -4.26 25.82 12.15
N ASP A 458 -3.10 26.49 12.05
CA ASP A 458 -2.66 27.11 10.79
C ASP A 458 -2.39 26.07 9.69
N VAL A 459 -2.11 24.82 10.08
CA VAL A 459 -1.90 23.67 9.19
C VAL A 459 -3.11 22.74 9.08
N ALA A 460 -4.28 23.16 9.58
CA ALA A 460 -5.50 22.39 9.47
C ALA A 460 -5.95 22.28 8.00
N GLY A 461 -6.34 21.09 7.56
CA GLY A 461 -6.78 20.83 6.17
C GLY A 461 -5.67 20.81 5.12
N TRP A 462 -4.39 20.87 5.52
CA TRP A 462 -3.25 20.83 4.57
C TRP A 462 -2.95 19.43 4.02
N LEU A 463 -3.46 18.38 4.67
CA LEU A 463 -3.07 17.00 4.40
C LEU A 463 -3.34 16.55 2.96
N GLY A 464 -4.55 16.76 2.44
CA GLY A 464 -4.94 16.42 1.06
C GLY A 464 -4.65 17.51 0.02
N ARG A 465 -3.97 18.60 0.38
CA ARG A 465 -3.71 19.71 -0.55
C ARG A 465 -2.42 19.47 -1.33
N GLY A 466 -2.53 19.47 -2.66
CA GLY A 466 -1.36 19.47 -3.56
C GLY A 466 -0.55 20.78 -3.52
N GLY A 467 0.64 20.77 -4.13
CA GLY A 467 1.52 21.94 -4.21
C GLY A 467 2.19 22.30 -2.87
N SER A 468 2.50 23.58 -2.68
CA SER A 468 3.13 24.12 -1.45
C SER A 468 2.38 25.36 -0.95
N MET A 469 1.76 25.27 0.22
CA MET A 469 1.07 26.38 0.91
C MET A 469 2.04 27.42 1.48
N LEU A 470 3.31 27.04 1.69
CA LEU A 470 4.38 27.96 2.08
C LEU A 470 4.98 28.68 0.87
N GLY A 471 4.66 28.26 -0.35
CA GLY A 471 5.48 28.59 -1.52
C GLY A 471 6.76 27.75 -1.55
N THR A 472 7.37 27.62 -2.73
CA THR A 472 8.64 26.90 -2.90
C THR A 472 9.38 27.50 -4.08
N LYS A 473 10.71 27.58 -3.96
CA LYS A 473 11.62 28.15 -4.96
C LYS A 473 12.84 27.25 -5.11
N ARG A 474 13.48 27.29 -6.28
CA ARG A 474 14.73 26.59 -6.57
C ARG A 474 15.98 27.37 -6.15
N THR A 475 15.80 28.55 -5.54
CA THR A 475 16.88 29.43 -5.12
C THR A 475 17.74 28.76 -4.06
N LEU A 476 19.06 28.73 -4.28
CA LEU A 476 20.04 28.16 -3.37
C LEU A 476 20.56 29.22 -2.37
N PRO A 477 20.99 28.81 -1.16
CA PRO A 477 21.37 29.74 -0.09
C PRO A 477 22.70 30.46 -0.31
N LYS A 478 23.61 29.95 -1.15
CA LYS A 478 24.93 30.55 -1.39
C LYS A 478 24.90 32.03 -1.79
N THR A 479 23.86 32.49 -2.48
CA THR A 479 23.72 33.89 -2.91
C THR A 479 23.25 34.84 -1.81
N CYS A 480 22.74 34.31 -0.69
CA CYS A 480 22.09 35.11 0.36
C CYS A 480 22.43 34.63 1.78
N LEU A 481 23.59 34.00 1.95
CA LEU A 481 23.97 33.27 3.15
C LEU A 481 24.08 34.16 4.39
N GLU A 482 24.69 35.35 4.27
CA GLU A 482 24.80 36.32 5.38
C GLU A 482 23.43 36.69 5.96
N LYS A 483 22.45 36.98 5.09
CA LYS A 483 21.08 37.33 5.50
C LYS A 483 20.33 36.15 6.11
N ILE A 484 20.61 34.94 5.65
CA ILE A 484 20.06 33.71 6.26
C ILE A 484 20.59 33.58 7.68
N VAL A 485 21.90 33.75 7.88
CA VAL A 485 22.56 33.71 9.20
C VAL A 485 21.99 34.76 10.15
N GLU A 486 21.82 36.00 9.69
CA GLU A 486 21.19 37.07 10.47
C GLU A 486 19.79 36.68 10.97
N ASN A 487 18.96 36.09 10.09
CA ASN A 487 17.62 35.67 10.46
C ASN A 487 17.62 34.43 11.36
N VAL A 488 18.54 33.47 11.16
CA VAL A 488 18.71 32.32 12.09
C VAL A 488 19.01 32.82 13.50
N ARG A 489 19.92 33.79 13.63
CA ARG A 489 20.22 34.44 14.93
C ARG A 489 19.02 35.20 15.48
N LYS A 490 18.39 36.04 14.66
CA LYS A 490 17.27 36.92 15.06
C LYS A 490 16.07 36.14 15.59
N PHE A 491 15.73 35.03 14.95
CA PHE A 491 14.60 34.17 15.35
C PHE A 491 15.03 33.03 16.29
N ASN A 492 16.31 33.02 16.68
CA ASN A 492 16.93 32.02 17.55
C ASN A 492 16.58 30.59 17.11
N ILE A 493 16.81 30.25 15.83
CA ILE A 493 16.43 28.97 15.23
C ILE A 493 17.44 27.89 15.65
N HIS A 494 16.98 26.79 16.26
CA HIS A 494 17.83 25.68 16.70
C HIS A 494 17.80 24.46 15.77
N GLY A 495 16.80 24.38 14.90
CA GLY A 495 16.65 23.32 13.93
C GLY A 495 16.02 23.80 12.62
N LEU A 496 16.44 23.21 11.51
CA LEU A 496 15.95 23.49 10.17
C LEU A 496 15.47 22.21 9.50
N LEU A 497 14.19 22.16 9.14
CA LEU A 497 13.59 21.08 8.36
C LEU A 497 13.27 21.59 6.96
N VAL A 498 13.92 21.02 5.95
CA VAL A 498 13.72 21.40 4.55
C VAL A 498 12.97 20.29 3.83
N VAL A 499 11.78 20.59 3.30
CA VAL A 499 11.01 19.63 2.50
C VAL A 499 11.20 19.98 1.02
N GLY A 500 11.84 19.10 0.25
CA GLY A 500 12.17 19.47 -1.12
C GLY A 500 12.99 18.47 -1.92
N GLY A 501 13.27 18.85 -3.16
CA GLY A 501 13.98 18.02 -4.14
C GLY A 501 15.50 18.12 -4.03
N PHE A 502 16.18 17.97 -5.16
CA PHE A 502 17.63 18.06 -5.24
C PHE A 502 18.17 19.42 -4.76
N GLU A 503 17.47 20.52 -5.07
CA GLU A 503 17.84 21.85 -4.60
C GLU A 503 17.77 22.00 -3.07
N ALA A 504 16.92 21.21 -2.40
CA ALA A 504 16.89 21.17 -0.93
C ALA A 504 18.13 20.46 -0.36
N TYR A 505 18.51 19.33 -0.97
CA TYR A 505 19.71 18.59 -0.61
C TYR A 505 20.97 19.45 -0.81
N GLU A 506 21.13 20.04 -2.00
CA GLU A 506 22.25 20.93 -2.32
C GLU A 506 22.26 22.17 -1.41
N GLY A 507 21.10 22.78 -1.16
CA GLY A 507 21.01 23.95 -0.31
C GLY A 507 21.42 23.67 1.14
N VAL A 508 20.98 22.55 1.72
CA VAL A 508 21.42 22.16 3.07
C VAL A 508 22.90 21.82 3.10
N LEU A 509 23.44 21.17 2.06
CA LEU A 509 24.88 20.91 1.95
C LEU A 509 25.70 22.21 1.99
N GLN A 510 25.28 23.22 1.23
CA GLN A 510 25.92 24.55 1.25
C GLN A 510 25.88 25.21 2.63
N LEU A 511 24.78 25.06 3.38
CA LEU A 511 24.69 25.58 4.75
C LEU A 511 25.62 24.82 5.72
N VAL A 512 25.75 23.51 5.54
CA VAL A 512 26.66 22.68 6.36
C VAL A 512 28.11 23.03 6.10
N GLU A 513 28.50 23.22 4.84
CA GLU A 513 29.85 23.66 4.46
C GLU A 513 30.19 25.05 5.04
N ALA A 514 29.19 25.93 5.16
CA ALA A 514 29.36 27.26 5.72
C ALA A 514 29.47 27.30 7.26
N ARG A 515 29.31 26.17 7.97
CA ARG A 515 29.46 26.11 9.46
C ARG A 515 30.83 26.54 9.95
N GLY A 516 31.88 26.36 9.14
CA GLY A 516 33.23 26.83 9.49
C GLY A 516 33.37 28.34 9.51
N GLN A 517 32.42 29.07 8.91
CA GLN A 517 32.41 30.54 8.82
C GLN A 517 31.37 31.19 9.74
N TYR A 518 30.27 30.49 10.02
CA TYR A 518 29.14 31.01 10.79
C TYR A 518 28.69 30.00 11.86
N GLU A 519 28.90 30.35 13.13
CA GLU A 519 28.49 29.51 14.27
C GLU A 519 26.98 29.31 14.35
N GLU A 520 26.18 30.26 13.83
CA GLU A 520 24.72 30.16 13.77
C GLU A 520 24.22 28.98 12.92
N LEU A 521 25.03 28.51 11.97
CA LEU A 521 24.68 27.38 11.13
C LEU A 521 25.01 26.02 11.78
N CYS A 522 25.61 26.02 12.97
CA CYS A 522 25.87 24.82 13.78
C CYS A 522 24.60 24.29 14.47
N ILE A 523 23.48 24.32 13.75
CA ILE A 523 22.15 23.84 14.15
C ILE A 523 21.81 22.52 13.47
N ILE A 524 20.80 21.81 13.96
CA ILE A 524 20.35 20.56 13.34
C ILE A 524 19.66 20.88 12.01
N MET A 525 20.08 20.24 10.92
CA MET A 525 19.46 20.41 9.60
C MET A 525 19.05 19.04 9.06
N CYS A 526 17.82 18.92 8.57
CA CYS A 526 17.30 17.69 7.99
C CYS A 526 16.54 17.98 6.70
N VAL A 527 16.67 17.10 5.71
CA VAL A 527 15.97 17.17 4.43
C VAL A 527 14.95 16.03 4.35
N ILE A 528 13.70 16.36 4.04
CA ILE A 528 12.68 15.39 3.62
C ILE A 528 12.59 15.45 2.09
N PRO A 529 13.01 14.39 1.38
CA PRO A 529 12.95 14.33 -0.07
C PRO A 529 11.51 14.47 -0.60
N ALA A 530 11.26 15.53 -1.37
CA ALA A 530 9.97 15.82 -1.99
C ALA A 530 10.15 16.33 -3.42
N THR A 531 9.91 15.45 -4.39
CA THR A 531 10.04 15.72 -5.82
C THR A 531 9.31 14.63 -6.60
N ILE A 532 8.76 14.98 -7.76
CA ILE A 532 8.19 14.00 -8.69
C ILE A 532 9.27 13.16 -9.39
N SER A 533 10.51 13.63 -9.41
CA SER A 533 11.60 13.04 -10.19
C SER A 533 12.30 11.88 -9.47
N ASN A 534 12.08 11.72 -8.17
CA ASN A 534 12.76 10.73 -7.33
C ASN A 534 14.29 10.71 -7.50
N ASN A 535 14.89 11.90 -7.53
CA ASN A 535 16.30 12.12 -7.88
C ASN A 535 17.15 12.64 -6.70
N VAL A 536 16.64 12.54 -5.46
CA VAL A 536 17.36 12.98 -4.27
C VAL A 536 18.26 11.84 -3.79
N PRO A 537 19.59 12.03 -3.69
CA PRO A 537 20.49 10.99 -3.21
C PRO A 537 20.17 10.52 -1.78
N GLY A 538 20.39 9.24 -1.51
CA GLY A 538 20.25 8.64 -0.17
C GLY A 538 18.85 8.12 0.19
N THR A 539 17.90 8.15 -0.75
CA THR A 539 16.56 7.56 -0.58
C THR A 539 16.12 6.82 -1.84
N ASP A 540 15.33 5.76 -1.67
CA ASP A 540 14.66 5.06 -2.77
C ASP A 540 13.40 5.77 -3.25
N PHE A 541 12.82 6.63 -2.42
CA PHE A 541 11.56 7.30 -2.66
C PHE A 541 11.57 8.77 -2.21
N SER A 542 10.84 9.60 -2.94
CA SER A 542 10.58 10.99 -2.60
C SER A 542 9.08 11.28 -2.61
N LEU A 543 8.64 12.17 -1.72
CA LEU A 543 7.25 12.60 -1.69
C LEU A 543 6.84 13.19 -3.04
N GLY A 544 5.69 12.72 -3.56
CA GLY A 544 5.12 13.16 -4.82
C GLY A 544 5.48 12.30 -6.05
N CYS A 545 6.43 11.36 -5.94
CA CYS A 545 6.76 10.47 -7.06
C CYS A 545 5.58 9.54 -7.39
N ASP A 546 4.92 8.95 -6.38
CA ASP A 546 3.77 8.06 -6.58
C ASP A 546 2.60 8.80 -7.25
N THR A 547 2.26 10.00 -6.78
CA THR A 547 1.23 10.85 -7.40
C THR A 547 1.52 11.12 -8.87
N ALA A 548 2.79 11.41 -9.21
CA ALA A 548 3.19 11.66 -10.59
C ALA A 548 3.05 10.41 -11.48
N VAL A 549 3.44 9.24 -10.97
CA VAL A 549 3.31 7.98 -11.71
C VAL A 549 1.84 7.62 -11.92
N ASN A 550 0.99 7.77 -10.89
CA ASN A 550 -0.45 7.54 -11.03
C ASN A 550 -1.08 8.46 -12.09
N ALA A 551 -0.75 9.77 -12.09
CA ALA A 551 -1.23 10.72 -13.09
C ALA A 551 -0.76 10.37 -14.53
N ALA A 552 0.50 9.95 -14.67
CA ALA A 552 1.05 9.51 -15.95
C ALA A 552 0.37 8.22 -16.44
N MET A 553 0.13 7.26 -15.54
CA MET A 553 -0.53 6.00 -15.88
C MET A 553 -1.99 6.18 -16.28
N GLU A 554 -2.74 7.04 -15.59
CA GLU A 554 -4.11 7.37 -15.97
C GLU A 554 -4.16 7.99 -17.38
N SER A 555 -3.23 8.90 -17.68
CA SER A 555 -3.11 9.49 -19.02
C SER A 555 -2.77 8.43 -20.07
N CYS A 556 -1.84 7.51 -19.75
CA CYS A 556 -1.48 6.41 -20.65
C CYS A 556 -2.65 5.46 -20.89
N ASP A 557 -3.49 5.19 -19.89
CA ASP A 557 -4.65 4.31 -20.06
C ASP A 557 -5.69 4.94 -21.01
N ARG A 558 -5.95 6.25 -20.90
CA ARG A 558 -6.81 6.99 -21.83
C ARG A 558 -6.25 7.00 -23.26
N ILE A 559 -4.94 7.21 -23.40
CA ILE A 559 -4.25 7.17 -24.70
C ILE A 559 -4.33 5.77 -25.32
N LYS A 560 -4.08 4.71 -24.52
CA LYS A 560 -4.20 3.32 -24.96
C LYS A 560 -5.61 2.99 -25.44
N GLN A 561 -6.64 3.45 -24.73
CA GLN A 561 -8.03 3.27 -25.14
C GLN A 561 -8.28 3.89 -26.53
N SER A 562 -7.78 5.11 -26.78
CA SER A 562 -7.84 5.76 -28.09
C SER A 562 -7.11 4.97 -29.20
N ALA A 563 -5.91 4.47 -28.89
CA ALA A 563 -5.12 3.65 -29.81
C ALA A 563 -5.84 2.34 -30.17
N SER A 564 -6.45 1.68 -29.18
CA SER A 564 -7.19 0.44 -29.36
C SER A 564 -8.44 0.64 -30.23
N GLY A 565 -9.12 1.78 -30.11
CA GLY A 565 -10.29 2.10 -30.93
C GLY A 565 -9.97 2.32 -32.41
N THR A 566 -8.85 2.99 -32.70
CA THR A 566 -8.44 3.30 -34.08
C THR A 566 -7.61 2.21 -34.75
N LYS A 567 -7.01 1.30 -33.96
CA LYS A 567 -6.10 0.21 -34.37
C LYS A 567 -4.84 0.74 -35.09
N ARG A 568 -3.76 -0.06 -35.07
CA ARG A 568 -2.47 0.24 -35.76
C ARG A 568 -1.91 1.65 -35.48
N ARG A 569 -2.08 2.18 -34.27
CA ARG A 569 -1.59 3.49 -33.84
C ARG A 569 -0.54 3.33 -32.74
N VAL A 570 0.52 4.12 -32.81
CA VAL A 570 1.57 4.20 -31.81
C VAL A 570 1.58 5.61 -31.21
N PHE A 571 1.78 5.69 -29.90
CA PHE A 571 1.96 6.95 -29.19
C PHE A 571 3.36 7.01 -28.61
N ILE A 572 4.00 8.17 -28.72
CA ILE A 572 5.23 8.50 -28.02
C ILE A 572 4.82 9.44 -26.90
N VAL A 573 5.02 9.03 -25.64
CA VAL A 573 4.66 9.79 -24.45
C VAL A 573 5.93 10.16 -23.73
N GLU A 574 6.25 11.46 -23.71
CA GLU A 574 7.36 11.99 -22.93
C GLU A 574 6.92 12.17 -21.47
N THR A 575 7.81 11.86 -20.52
CA THR A 575 7.54 11.97 -19.08
C THR A 575 8.59 12.84 -18.41
N MET A 576 8.23 13.46 -17.28
CA MET A 576 9.16 14.24 -16.45
C MET A 576 10.12 13.32 -15.67
N GLY A 577 11.21 13.86 -15.11
CA GLY A 577 12.14 13.11 -14.24
C GLY A 577 13.63 13.36 -14.48
N VAL A 578 14.02 14.62 -14.76
CA VAL A 578 15.37 15.08 -15.16
C VAL A 578 16.51 14.19 -14.63
N THR A 579 17.31 13.60 -15.55
CA THR A 579 18.52 12.76 -15.32
C THR A 579 18.47 11.69 -14.22
N ALA A 580 17.32 11.41 -13.61
CA ALA A 580 17.14 10.41 -12.56
C ALA A 580 17.23 8.99 -13.12
N ALA A 581 16.82 8.80 -14.38
CA ALA A 581 16.91 7.52 -15.08
C ALA A 581 18.35 7.06 -15.35
N THR A 582 19.34 7.96 -15.26
CA THR A 582 20.77 7.68 -15.49
C THR A 582 21.63 7.67 -14.21
N CYS A 583 21.13 8.12 -13.06
CA CYS A 583 21.90 8.16 -11.80
C CYS A 583 21.98 6.82 -11.04
N ARG A 584 21.68 5.68 -11.69
CA ARG A 584 21.92 4.32 -11.14
C ARG A 584 23.24 3.69 -11.63
N GLN A 585 24.13 4.46 -12.24
CA GLN A 585 25.50 4.02 -12.55
C GLN A 585 26.49 4.46 -11.48
#